data_AF-A0A7C6H0G6-F1
#
_entry.id   AF-A0A7C6H0G6-F1
#
_cell.length_a   1.000
_cell.length_b   1.000
_cell.length_c   1.000
_cell.angle_alpha   90.00
_cell.angle_beta   90.00
_cell.angle_gamma   90.00
#
_symmetry.space_group_name_H-M   'P 1'
#
loop_
_entity.id
_entity.type
_entity.pdbx_description
1 polymer ?
#
loop_
_entity_poly.entity_id
_entity_poly.type
_entity_poly.pdbx_seq_one_letter_code
_entity_poly.pdbx_strand_id
1 'polypeptide(L)' 'MAIILAIETSCDETSVAITKDGKLLSNVINSQVEVHQKYGGVMPEIASRLH' A
#
# COMPACT_ATOMS: atom_id res chain seq x y z
N MET A 1 -2.83 11.97 -23.18
CA MET A 1 -2.07 10.92 -22.49
C MET A 1 -1.87 11.36 -21.06
N ALA A 2 -2.38 10.61 -20.09
CA ALA A 2 -2.26 10.93 -18.66
C ALA A 2 -1.32 9.94 -17.98
N ILE A 3 -0.37 10.45 -17.20
CA ILE A 3 0.44 9.66 -16.28
C ILE A 3 -0.11 9.92 -14.87
N ILE A 4 -0.47 8.86 -14.15
CA ILE A 4 -1.07 8.93 -12.82
C ILE A 4 -0.11 8.26 -11.83
N LEU A 5 0.22 8.98 -10.76
CA LEU A 5 0.81 8.45 -9.55
C LEU A 5 -0.33 8.06 -8.60
N ALA A 6 -0.49 6.77 -8.33
CA ALA A 6 -1.45 6.25 -7.37
C ALA A 6 -0.74 5.90 -6.06
N ILE A 7 -1.34 6.26 -4.94
CA ILE A 7 -0.89 5.95 -3.58
C ILE A 7 -2.06 5.26 -2.88
N GLU A 8 -1.79 4.16 -2.20
CA GLU A 8 -2.78 3.38 -1.47
C GLU A 8 -2.26 3.03 -0.08
N THR A 9 -3.03 3.43 0.94
CA THR A 9 -2.71 3.32 2.38
C THR A 9 -3.99 3.13 3.22
N SER A 10 -4.97 2.34 2.74
CA SER A 10 -6.26 2.19 3.43
C SER A 10 -6.25 1.22 4.63
N CYS A 11 -5.38 0.21 4.62
CA CYS A 11 -5.34 -0.85 5.64
C CYS A 11 -3.91 -1.13 6.12
N ASP A 12 -3.30 -2.24 5.70
CA ASP A 12 -2.00 -2.70 6.20
C ASP A 12 -0.93 -2.84 5.10
N GLU A 13 -1.23 -2.35 3.90
CA GLU A 13 -0.25 -2.12 2.86
C GLU A 13 0.00 -0.63 2.62
N THR A 14 1.23 -0.31 2.25
CA THR A 14 1.58 0.95 1.56
C THR A 14 1.99 0.59 0.16
N SER A 15 1.30 1.12 -0.84
CA SER A 15 1.68 0.90 -2.23
C SER A 15 1.70 2.17 -3.05
N VAL A 16 2.60 2.18 -4.04
CA VAL A 16 2.76 3.27 -5.00
C VAL A 16 2.84 2.68 -6.40
N ALA A 17 2.01 3.19 -7.30
CA ALA A 17 1.95 2.76 -8.68
C ALA A 17 2.02 3.94 -9.66
N ILE A 18 2.65 3.72 -10.80
CA ILE A 18 2.61 4.63 -11.95
C ILE A 18 1.76 3.97 -13.02
N THR A 19 0.75 4.67 -13.51
CA THR A 19 -0.02 4.25 -14.68
C THR A 19 0.07 5.27 -15.81
N LYS A 20 -0.07 4.81 -17.05
CA LYS A 20 -0.17 5.66 -18.24
C LYS A 20 -1.32 5.18 -19.09
N ASP A 21 -2.32 6.04 -19.25
CA ASP A 21 -3.52 5.75 -20.05
C ASP A 21 -4.18 4.42 -19.66
N GLY A 22 -4.31 4.17 -18.35
CA GLY A 22 -4.89 2.94 -17.79
C GLY A 22 -3.96 1.71 -17.79
N LYS A 23 -2.75 1.81 -18.34
CA LYS A 23 -1.74 0.74 -18.26
C LYS A 23 -0.82 0.93 -17.07
N LEU A 24 -0.58 -0.12 -16.30
CA LEU A 24 0.39 -0.13 -15.21
C LEU A 24 1.82 -0.10 -15.78
N LEU A 25 2.64 0.83 -15.28
CA LEU A 25 4.06 0.95 -15.64
C LEU A 25 4.98 0.49 -14.51
N SER A 26 4.61 0.79 -13.27
CA SER A 26 5.35 0.40 -12.07
C SER A 26 4.38 0.21 -10.91
N ASN A 27 4.71 -0.71 -10.00
CA ASN A 27 3.99 -0.95 -8.77
C ASN A 27 4.97 -1.46 -7.71
N VAL A 28 4.96 -0.83 -6.53
CA VAL A 28 5.72 -1.28 -5.36
C VAL A 28 4.78 -1.37 -4.18
N ILE A 29 4.87 -2.45 -3.43
CA ILE A 29 4.01 -2.74 -2.28
C ILE A 29 4.91 -3.06 -1.09
N ASN A 30 4.64 -2.41 0.04
CA ASN A 30 5.18 -2.75 1.35
C ASN A 30 4.04 -3.29 2.22
N SER A 31 4.12 -4.54 2.64
CA SER A 31 3.07 -5.21 3.43
C SER A 31 3.47 -5.29 4.91
N GLN A 32 2.52 -5.01 5.80
CA GLN A 32 2.71 -5.07 7.25
C GLN A 32 2.23 -6.40 7.86
N VAL A 33 1.87 -7.40 7.05
CA VAL A 33 1.32 -8.69 7.50
C VAL A 33 2.18 -9.33 8.59
N GLU A 34 3.50 -9.35 8.44
CA GLU A 34 4.42 -9.93 9.44
C GLU A 34 4.32 -9.21 10.79
N VAL A 35 4.13 -7.89 10.77
CA VAL A 35 3.94 -7.10 12.00
C VAL A 35 2.58 -7.39 12.62
N HIS A 36 1.51 -7.57 11.85
CA HIS A 36 0.16 -7.79 12.39
C HIS A 36 -0.09 -9.23 12.83
N GLN A 37 0.69 -10.21 12.32
CA GLN A 37 0.60 -11.63 12.72
C GLN A 37 0.71 -11.83 14.22
N LYS A 38 1.56 -11.07 14.93
CA LYS A 38 1.71 -11.17 16.40
C LYS A 38 0.46 -10.77 17.18
N TYR A 39 -0.47 -10.05 16.56
CA TYR A 39 -1.71 -9.58 17.18
C TYR A 39 -2.94 -10.39 16.75
N GLY A 40 -2.78 -11.35 15.84
CA GLY A 40 -3.90 -12.14 15.31
C GLY A 40 -4.86 -11.36 14.41
N GLY A 41 -4.46 -10.17 13.95
CA GLY A 41 -5.26 -9.28 13.12
C GLY A 41 -4.61 -7.90 12.99
N VAL A 42 -5.14 -7.07 12.07
CA VAL A 42 -4.62 -5.72 11.85
C VAL A 42 -4.89 -4.85 13.07
N MET A 43 -3.83 -4.26 13.62
CA MET A 43 -3.92 -3.26 14.68
C MET A 43 -3.94 -1.85 14.07
N PRO A 44 -5.08 -1.12 14.09
CA PRO A 44 -5.22 0.14 13.36
C PRO A 44 -4.17 1.20 13.72
N GLU A 45 -3.82 1.32 15.01
CA GLU A 45 -2.80 2.29 15.48
C GLU A 45 -1.38 1.94 15.04
N ILE A 46 -1.10 0.65 14.81
CA ILE A 46 0.20 0.21 14.29
C ILE A 46 0.22 0.40 12.78
N ALA A 47 -0.89 0.10 12.11
CA ALA A 47 -1.01 0.23 10.67
C ALA A 47 -0.81 1.68 10.22
N SER A 48 -1.47 2.63 10.92
CA SER A 48 -1.34 4.06 10.64
C SER A 48 0.10 4.60 10.72
N ARG A 49 0.94 4.02 11.57
CA ARG A 49 2.35 4.43 11.78
C ARG A 49 3.34 3.79 10.82
N LEU A 50 2.96 2.67 10.22
CA LEU A 50 3.81 1.89 9.33
C LEU A 50 3.53 2.19 7.85
N HIS A 51 2.63 3.15 7.57
CA HIS A 51 2.41 3.63 6.22
C HIS A 51 3.55 4.52 5.73
#